data_AF-A0AAJ6T4R5-F1
#
_entry.id   AF-A0AAJ6T4R5-F1
#
_cell.length_a   1.000
_cell.length_b   1.000
_cell.length_c   1.000
_cell.angle_alpha   90.00
_cell.angle_beta   90.00
_cell.angle_gamma   90.00
#
_symmetry.space_group_name_H-M   'P 1'
#
loop_
_entity.id
_entity.type
_entity.pdbx_description
1 polymer ?
#
loop_
_entity_poly.entity_id
_entity_poly.type
_entity_poly.pdbx_seq_one_letter_code
_entity_poly.pdbx_strand_id
1 'polypeptide(L)'
;MGSLERSKKKVQLWKKAIVHFGLCFVMGFFTGFAPGGKASMFSSHVVASNKSQPVEMLHQQVASKPHASNVNRSLIAESPVPTPSSSKESEPAKFLEKEEESGPKLLPRRLAIIVTPISTEDPYQGVFLRRLANTIRLVPPPLLWIVVAGQSDSDEVSEILRKTGIMYRHLVIKENFTDPEAELDHQRNVALRHIEQHRLSGIVHFAGLSNVYDLGFFDELRQIEVFGTWPMALLSANKNKVTIEGPVCDSSQVIGWHLKKMNNETDKRPPIHISSFGFNSSILWDPERWGRPSSVQQTSQNSIKFVKQAALEDETELKGIPPEDCSKIMLWRLNLPVSKSPSYHLPTRSTDASRRKK
;
A
#
# COMPACT_ATOMS: atom_id res chain seq x y z
N MET A 1 9.35 -53.97 46.57
CA MET A 1 8.17 -54.35 45.75
C MET A 1 7.49 -53.12 45.13
N GLY A 2 8.13 -52.38 44.21
CA GLY A 2 7.59 -51.09 43.71
C GLY A 2 7.49 -50.90 42.20
N SER A 3 7.96 -51.86 41.39
CA SER A 3 8.02 -51.69 39.92
C SER A 3 6.74 -52.14 39.20
N LEU A 4 6.06 -53.18 39.72
CA LEU A 4 4.90 -53.78 39.04
C LEU A 4 3.60 -52.95 39.15
N GLU A 5 3.43 -52.18 40.22
CA GLU A 5 2.21 -51.36 40.43
C GLU A 5 2.16 -50.12 39.55
N ARG A 6 3.32 -49.53 39.21
CA ARG A 6 3.39 -48.32 38.39
C ARG A 6 3.02 -48.59 36.93
N SER A 7 3.30 -49.79 36.44
CA SER A 7 2.91 -50.24 35.08
C SER A 7 1.39 -50.42 34.95
N LYS A 8 0.75 -51.05 35.94
CA LYS A 8 -0.72 -51.27 35.93
C LYS A 8 -1.52 -49.96 35.92
N LYS A 9 -1.06 -48.92 36.64
CA LYS A 9 -1.69 -47.59 36.64
C LYS A 9 -1.61 -46.87 35.28
N LYS A 10 -0.49 -46.97 34.56
CA LYS A 10 -0.35 -46.39 33.21
C LYS A 10 -1.27 -47.07 32.19
N VAL A 11 -1.39 -48.41 32.25
CA VAL A 11 -2.28 -49.17 31.36
C VAL A 11 -3.75 -48.84 31.60
N GLN A 12 -4.16 -48.63 32.86
CA GLN A 12 -5.53 -48.22 33.18
C GLN A 12 -5.86 -46.79 32.70
N LEU A 13 -4.91 -45.86 32.79
CA LEU A 13 -5.10 -44.49 32.30
C LEU A 13 -5.23 -44.43 30.78
N TRP A 14 -4.44 -45.22 30.05
CA TRP A 14 -4.52 -45.28 28.59
C TRP A 14 -5.82 -45.93 28.11
N LYS A 15 -6.31 -46.97 28.81
CA LYS A 15 -7.63 -47.55 28.55
C LYS A 15 -8.77 -46.55 28.75
N LYS A 16 -8.71 -45.72 29.80
CA LYS A 16 -9.72 -44.66 30.02
C LYS A 16 -9.69 -43.59 28.92
N ALA A 17 -8.50 -43.20 28.47
CA ALA A 17 -8.37 -42.22 27.39
C ALA A 17 -8.91 -42.76 26.06
N ILE A 18 -8.61 -44.02 25.72
CA ILE A 18 -9.10 -44.66 24.48
C ILE A 18 -10.63 -44.78 24.49
N VAL A 19 -11.23 -45.14 25.63
CA VAL A 19 -12.70 -45.20 25.76
C VAL A 19 -13.32 -43.81 25.60
N HIS A 20 -12.73 -42.77 26.21
CA HIS A 20 -13.22 -41.39 26.05
C HIS A 20 -13.11 -40.88 24.61
N PHE A 21 -11.98 -41.12 23.94
CA PHE A 21 -11.81 -40.75 22.53
C PHE A 21 -12.77 -41.52 21.61
N GLY A 22 -12.99 -42.81 21.88
CA GLY A 22 -13.99 -43.60 21.16
C GLY A 22 -15.41 -43.08 21.34
N LEU A 23 -15.79 -42.68 22.57
CA LEU A 23 -17.11 -42.14 22.87
C LEU A 23 -17.35 -40.78 22.17
N CYS A 24 -16.35 -39.89 22.19
CA CYS A 24 -16.43 -38.62 21.46
C CYS A 24 -16.50 -38.81 19.94
N PHE A 25 -15.75 -39.79 19.40
CA PHE A 25 -15.80 -40.11 17.97
C PHE A 25 -17.17 -40.66 17.54
N VAL A 26 -17.76 -41.56 18.33
CA VAL A 26 -19.09 -42.12 18.05
C VAL A 26 -20.17 -41.02 18.14
N MET A 27 -20.11 -40.14 19.15
CA MET A 27 -21.04 -39.02 19.27
C MET A 27 -20.92 -38.04 18.09
N GLY A 28 -19.69 -37.71 17.67
CA GLY A 28 -19.44 -36.85 16.50
C GLY A 28 -19.84 -37.49 15.16
N PHE A 29 -19.71 -38.81 15.04
CA PHE A 29 -20.12 -39.54 13.85
C PHE A 29 -21.64 -39.53 13.68
N PHE A 30 -22.40 -39.72 14.76
CA PHE A 30 -23.87 -39.71 14.69
C PHE A 30 -24.49 -38.31 14.57
N THR A 31 -23.83 -37.25 15.06
CA THR A 31 -24.27 -35.87 14.81
C THR A 31 -24.04 -35.42 13.37
N GLY A 32 -23.10 -36.04 12.64
CA GLY A 32 -22.83 -35.76 11.23
C GLY A 32 -23.85 -36.33 10.22
N PHE A 33 -24.74 -37.24 10.65
CA PHE A 33 -25.76 -37.87 9.80
C PHE A 33 -27.20 -37.50 10.18
N ALA A 34 -27.42 -36.52 11.05
CA ALA A 34 -28.76 -36.02 11.34
C ALA A 34 -29.31 -35.24 10.12
N PRO A 35 -30.46 -35.64 9.53
CA PRO A 35 -31.05 -34.93 8.40
C PRO A 35 -31.54 -33.55 8.84
N GLY A 36 -31.00 -32.48 8.24
CA GLY A 36 -31.45 -31.12 8.45
C GLY A 36 -32.88 -30.92 7.95
N GLY A 37 -33.85 -30.99 8.87
CA GLY A 37 -35.24 -30.60 8.65
C GLY A 37 -35.37 -29.08 8.50
N LYS A 38 -36.04 -28.65 7.42
CA LYS A 38 -36.38 -27.25 7.14
C LYS A 38 -37.40 -26.71 8.15
N ALA A 39 -37.24 -25.48 8.62
CA ALA A 39 -38.17 -24.38 8.32
C ALA A 39 -37.73 -23.06 9.00
N SER A 40 -37.80 -22.00 8.19
CA SER A 40 -37.69 -20.57 8.50
C SER A 40 -38.86 -20.08 9.35
N MET A 41 -38.63 -19.09 10.22
CA MET A 41 -39.46 -17.88 10.36
C MET A 41 -38.67 -16.78 11.06
N PHE A 42 -38.34 -15.69 10.36
CA PHE A 42 -38.52 -14.31 10.83
C PHE A 42 -38.39 -13.39 9.60
N SER A 43 -39.54 -12.89 9.16
CA SER A 43 -39.70 -11.81 8.19
C SER A 43 -39.87 -10.51 8.96
N SER A 44 -39.19 -9.45 8.54
CA SER A 44 -39.65 -8.06 8.70
C SER A 44 -38.99 -7.17 7.64
N HIS A 45 -39.71 -7.03 6.53
CA HIS A 45 -39.85 -5.86 5.66
C HIS A 45 -38.62 -5.03 5.25
N VAL A 46 -38.20 -5.20 3.99
CA VAL A 46 -37.69 -4.11 3.15
C VAL A 46 -38.66 -3.95 1.97
N VAL A 47 -39.26 -2.78 1.84
CA VAL A 47 -40.14 -2.40 0.73
C VAL A 47 -39.27 -2.11 -0.50
N ALA A 48 -39.49 -2.88 -1.56
CA ALA A 48 -39.06 -2.55 -2.91
C ALA A 48 -40.26 -1.98 -3.68
N SER A 49 -40.05 -0.90 -4.43
CA SER A 49 -40.95 -0.52 -5.53
C SER A 49 -40.19 -0.61 -6.85
N ASN A 50 -40.62 -1.61 -7.65
CA ASN A 50 -40.70 -1.73 -9.11
C ASN A 50 -39.48 -1.36 -9.98
N LYS A 51 -38.79 -2.33 -10.63
CA LYS A 51 -39.13 -3.02 -11.93
C LYS A 51 -39.62 -2.03 -13.01
N SER A 52 -39.05 -1.97 -14.22
CA SER A 52 -38.89 -3.09 -15.16
C SER A 52 -37.96 -2.80 -16.37
N GLN A 53 -37.01 -3.72 -16.60
CA GLN A 53 -36.63 -4.43 -17.85
C GLN A 53 -36.15 -3.71 -19.15
N PRO A 54 -35.39 -4.44 -20.01
CA PRO A 54 -34.42 -3.91 -20.98
C PRO A 54 -34.93 -3.93 -22.43
N VAL A 55 -34.29 -3.18 -23.34
CA VAL A 55 -34.52 -3.32 -24.79
C VAL A 55 -33.18 -3.23 -25.54
N GLU A 56 -32.99 -4.24 -26.40
CA GLU A 56 -31.88 -4.46 -27.33
C GLU A 56 -32.19 -3.83 -28.71
N MET A 57 -31.13 -3.62 -29.50
CA MET A 57 -31.00 -2.94 -30.80
C MET A 57 -32.11 -3.09 -31.87
N LEU A 58 -32.32 -2.01 -32.65
CA LEU A 58 -32.62 -2.10 -34.09
C LEU A 58 -32.00 -0.93 -34.89
N HIS A 59 -31.33 -1.27 -36.00
CA HIS A 59 -30.87 -0.37 -37.07
C HIS A 59 -32.05 0.10 -37.95
N GLN A 60 -32.05 1.36 -38.43
CA GLN A 60 -32.22 1.70 -39.85
C GLN A 60 -31.96 3.21 -40.09
N GLN A 61 -31.22 3.51 -41.16
CA GLN A 61 -30.86 4.84 -41.67
C GLN A 61 -32.05 5.60 -42.31
N VAL A 62 -31.93 6.94 -42.46
CA VAL A 62 -31.93 7.69 -43.75
C VAL A 62 -31.85 9.22 -43.48
N ALA A 63 -31.18 9.90 -44.41
CA ALA A 63 -30.62 11.25 -44.39
C ALA A 63 -31.59 12.44 -44.50
N SER A 64 -31.16 13.64 -44.07
CA SER A 64 -30.90 14.82 -44.94
C SER A 64 -30.63 16.13 -44.15
N LYS A 65 -29.36 16.57 -44.17
CA LYS A 65 -28.79 17.91 -44.50
C LYS A 65 -29.39 19.28 -43.99
N PRO A 66 -28.60 20.38 -44.02
CA PRO A 66 -28.40 21.30 -42.89
C PRO A 66 -28.75 22.79 -43.17
N HIS A 67 -28.66 23.65 -42.15
CA HIS A 67 -28.25 25.07 -42.26
C HIS A 67 -27.73 25.51 -40.86
N ALA A 68 -26.45 25.90 -40.70
CA ALA A 68 -25.91 27.27 -40.87
C ALA A 68 -26.63 28.29 -39.97
N SER A 69 -26.01 29.22 -39.25
CA SER A 69 -24.64 29.65 -38.99
C SER A 69 -24.78 30.95 -38.15
N ASN A 70 -23.68 31.38 -37.51
CA ASN A 70 -23.42 32.75 -37.01
C ASN A 70 -23.88 33.04 -35.57
N VAL A 71 -23.10 33.55 -34.61
CA VAL A 71 -21.82 34.28 -34.47
C VAL A 71 -22.09 35.60 -33.71
N ASN A 72 -21.34 35.76 -32.62
CA ASN A 72 -20.78 36.98 -32.03
C ASN A 72 -21.46 37.82 -30.91
N ARG A 73 -20.51 38.23 -30.04
CA ARG A 73 -20.34 39.49 -29.29
C ARG A 73 -21.12 39.63 -27.97
N SER A 74 -20.47 39.49 -26.81
CA SER A 74 -19.61 40.49 -26.11
C SER A 74 -20.37 41.78 -25.79
N LEU A 75 -20.40 42.15 -24.50
CA LEU A 75 -20.23 43.53 -24.02
C LEU A 75 -19.98 43.55 -22.49
N ILE A 76 -19.04 44.40 -22.10
CA ILE A 76 -18.55 44.77 -20.77
C ILE A 76 -19.30 46.05 -20.32
N ALA A 77 -19.58 46.21 -19.02
CA ALA A 77 -19.54 47.48 -18.24
C ALA A 77 -20.01 47.18 -16.80
N GLU A 78 -19.22 47.34 -15.73
CA GLU A 78 -18.73 48.54 -15.05
C GLU A 78 -19.65 49.00 -13.88
N SER A 79 -19.02 49.18 -12.72
CA SER A 79 -19.58 49.40 -11.36
C SER A 79 -20.15 50.81 -11.17
N PRO A 80 -20.91 51.12 -10.08
CA PRO A 80 -20.23 51.74 -8.94
C PRO A 80 -20.83 51.50 -7.53
N VAL A 81 -19.95 51.65 -6.54
CA VAL A 81 -20.16 51.75 -5.08
C VAL A 81 -20.75 53.12 -4.69
N PRO A 82 -21.51 53.19 -3.57
CA PRO A 82 -21.24 54.28 -2.62
C PRO A 82 -21.27 53.82 -1.14
N THR A 83 -20.22 54.19 -0.40
CA THR A 83 -20.22 54.34 1.07
C THR A 83 -20.59 55.79 1.42
N PRO A 84 -21.27 56.01 2.56
CA PRO A 84 -20.63 56.81 3.61
C PRO A 84 -20.83 56.28 5.03
N SER A 85 -19.99 56.85 5.90
CA SER A 85 -19.53 56.47 7.23
C SER A 85 -20.46 56.74 8.43
N SER A 86 -20.21 55.96 9.49
CA SER A 86 -20.05 56.37 10.91
C SER A 86 -21.12 56.01 11.94
N SER A 87 -20.72 55.06 12.81
CA SER A 87 -20.93 54.90 14.26
C SER A 87 -22.32 55.03 14.91
N LYS A 88 -22.77 53.92 15.55
CA LYS A 88 -22.97 53.77 17.01
C LYS A 88 -23.48 52.36 17.37
N GLU A 89 -22.91 51.79 18.43
CA GLU A 89 -23.24 50.50 19.06
C GLU A 89 -24.60 50.51 19.77
N SER A 90 -25.34 49.39 19.72
CA SER A 90 -26.01 48.72 20.87
C SER A 90 -26.87 47.51 20.41
N GLU A 91 -26.33 46.29 20.63
CA GLU A 91 -26.92 45.05 21.23
C GLU A 91 -28.38 44.57 20.90
N PRO A 92 -28.71 43.26 21.07
CA PRO A 92 -29.08 42.40 19.95
C PRO A 92 -30.53 41.85 20.01
N ALA A 93 -31.17 41.74 18.83
CA ALA A 93 -32.44 41.02 18.67
C ALA A 93 -32.21 39.67 17.98
N LYS A 94 -32.11 38.67 18.84
CA LYS A 94 -32.35 37.23 18.71
C LYS A 94 -33.29 36.73 17.57
N PHE A 95 -32.88 35.58 17.02
CA PHE A 95 -33.66 34.51 16.37
C PHE A 95 -34.19 34.70 14.93
N LEU A 96 -33.39 34.23 13.98
CA LEU A 96 -33.85 33.35 12.89
C LEU A 96 -32.69 32.39 12.59
N GLU A 97 -32.64 31.28 13.32
CA GLU A 97 -31.78 30.15 13.00
C GLU A 97 -32.24 29.61 11.64
N LYS A 98 -31.48 29.93 10.58
CA LYS A 98 -31.50 29.09 9.39
C LYS A 98 -30.88 27.77 9.82
N GLU A 99 -31.70 26.72 9.82
CA GLU A 99 -31.24 25.34 9.85
C GLU A 99 -30.20 25.17 8.73
N GLU A 100 -28.92 25.22 9.10
CA GLU A 100 -27.87 24.67 8.25
C GLU A 100 -28.14 23.17 8.21
N GLU A 101 -28.72 22.75 7.08
CA GLU A 101 -28.80 21.35 6.67
C GLU A 101 -27.39 20.75 6.81
N SER A 102 -27.16 20.07 7.93
CA SER A 102 -25.88 19.43 8.21
C SER A 102 -25.76 18.20 7.34
N GLY A 103 -25.43 18.40 6.06
CA GLY A 103 -24.89 17.35 5.23
C GLY A 103 -23.71 16.70 5.96
N PRO A 104 -23.47 15.38 5.78
CA PRO A 104 -22.40 14.70 6.48
C PRO A 104 -21.08 15.43 6.23
N LYS A 105 -20.49 16.03 7.28
CA LYS A 105 -19.16 16.64 7.22
C LYS A 105 -18.17 15.53 6.91
N LEU A 106 -17.82 15.36 5.64
CA LEU A 106 -16.79 14.42 5.21
C LEU A 106 -15.50 14.81 5.93
N LEU A 107 -15.03 13.94 6.84
CA LEU A 107 -13.75 14.15 7.51
C LEU A 107 -12.66 14.27 6.43
N PRO A 108 -11.78 15.28 6.52
CA PRO A 108 -10.69 15.43 5.56
C PRO A 108 -9.83 14.16 5.57
N ARG A 109 -9.71 13.52 4.39
CA ARG A 109 -8.84 12.34 4.23
C ARG A 109 -7.38 12.74 4.49
N ARG A 110 -6.64 11.90 5.23
CA ARG A 110 -5.20 12.09 5.45
C ARG A 110 -4.43 11.96 4.14
N LEU A 111 -3.38 12.76 3.99
CA LEU A 111 -2.46 12.70 2.85
C LEU A 111 -1.73 11.34 2.82
N ALA A 112 -1.83 10.61 1.72
CA ALA A 112 -0.97 9.47 1.45
C ALA A 112 0.31 9.95 0.74
N ILE A 113 1.48 9.70 1.32
CA ILE A 113 2.78 10.04 0.75
C ILE A 113 3.45 8.75 0.27
N ILE A 114 3.48 8.56 -1.04
CA ILE A 114 4.07 7.37 -1.65
C ILE A 114 5.51 7.70 -2.03
N VAL A 115 6.48 6.95 -1.51
CA VAL A 115 7.91 7.14 -1.80
C VAL A 115 8.39 6.00 -2.67
N THR A 116 8.90 6.31 -3.87
CA THR A 116 9.39 5.31 -4.83
C THR A 116 10.83 5.62 -5.22
N PRO A 117 11.82 4.85 -4.71
CA PRO A 117 13.18 4.90 -5.20
C PRO A 117 13.28 4.19 -6.56
N ILE A 118 14.08 4.75 -7.48
CA ILE A 118 14.34 4.20 -8.82
C ILE A 118 15.79 3.72 -8.86
N SER A 119 15.97 2.41 -9.01
CA SER A 119 17.30 1.83 -9.22
C SER A 119 17.73 2.03 -10.67
N THR A 120 18.99 2.40 -10.86
CA THR A 120 19.60 2.53 -12.20
C THR A 120 19.81 1.18 -12.89
N GLU A 121 19.77 0.07 -12.15
CA GLU A 121 20.01 -1.28 -12.67
C GLU A 121 18.75 -1.99 -13.21
N ASP A 122 17.54 -1.46 -12.97
CA ASP A 122 16.30 -2.11 -13.39
C ASP A 122 15.97 -1.80 -14.86
N PRO A 123 16.13 -2.76 -15.81
CA PRO A 123 15.85 -2.52 -17.21
C PRO A 123 14.36 -2.28 -17.49
N TYR A 124 13.47 -2.59 -16.54
CA TYR A 124 12.03 -2.41 -16.65
C TYR A 124 11.53 -1.15 -15.93
N GLN A 125 12.43 -0.25 -15.50
CA GLN A 125 12.08 0.93 -14.69
C GLN A 125 10.90 1.72 -15.28
N GLY A 126 10.93 2.03 -16.57
CA GLY A 126 9.91 2.84 -17.22
C GLY A 126 8.57 2.12 -17.34
N VAL A 127 8.58 0.80 -17.51
CA VAL A 127 7.36 -0.03 -17.57
C VAL A 127 6.70 -0.04 -16.21
N PHE A 128 7.48 -0.32 -15.17
CA PHE A 128 6.97 -0.37 -13.80
C PHE A 128 6.55 0.99 -13.27
N LEU A 129 7.25 2.07 -13.62
CA LEU A 129 6.86 3.43 -13.26
C LEU A 129 5.50 3.81 -13.86
N ARG A 130 5.28 3.50 -15.15
CA ARG A 130 3.99 3.73 -15.82
C ARG A 130 2.87 2.89 -15.19
N ARG A 131 3.15 1.63 -14.87
CA ARG A 131 2.18 0.74 -14.20
C ARG A 131 1.80 1.27 -12.82
N LEU A 132 2.78 1.60 -11.99
CA LEU A 132 2.54 2.15 -10.66
C LEU A 132 1.77 3.48 -10.74
N ALA A 133 2.15 4.37 -11.65
CA ALA A 133 1.43 5.62 -11.91
C ALA A 133 -0.05 5.38 -12.25
N ASN A 134 -0.34 4.44 -13.16
CA ASN A 134 -1.71 4.11 -13.53
C ASN A 134 -2.53 3.59 -12.34
N THR A 135 -1.91 2.82 -11.42
CA THR A 135 -2.57 2.37 -10.19
C THR A 135 -2.82 3.53 -9.22
N ILE A 136 -1.79 4.30 -8.86
CA ILE A 136 -1.93 5.34 -7.83
C ILE A 136 -2.73 6.56 -8.32
N ARG A 137 -2.86 6.75 -9.64
CA ARG A 137 -3.78 7.74 -10.21
C ARG A 137 -5.25 7.47 -9.86
N LEU A 138 -5.61 6.20 -9.61
CA LEU A 138 -6.96 5.81 -9.22
C LEU A 138 -7.23 6.02 -7.73
N VAL A 139 -6.19 6.31 -6.93
CA VAL A 139 -6.32 6.53 -5.49
C VAL A 139 -6.94 7.91 -5.26
N PRO A 140 -8.04 8.01 -4.47
CA PRO A 140 -8.67 9.30 -4.21
C PRO A 140 -7.70 10.30 -3.56
N PRO A 141 -7.73 11.59 -3.91
CA PRO A 141 -6.91 12.59 -3.24
C PRO A 141 -7.32 12.78 -1.75
N PRO A 142 -6.40 13.28 -0.89
CA PRO A 142 -5.05 13.76 -1.24
C PRO A 142 -3.99 12.65 -1.29
N LEU A 143 -3.15 12.68 -2.34
CA LEU A 143 -1.99 11.82 -2.53
C LEU A 143 -0.80 12.63 -3.06
N LEU A 144 0.38 12.37 -2.52
CA LEU A 144 1.65 12.94 -2.99
C LEU A 144 2.60 11.80 -3.34
N TRP A 145 3.12 11.82 -4.56
CA TRP A 145 4.11 10.84 -5.01
C TRP A 145 5.52 11.43 -5.03
N ILE A 146 6.42 10.91 -4.20
CA ILE A 146 7.83 11.31 -4.18
C ILE A 146 8.63 10.24 -4.91
N VAL A 147 9.19 10.61 -6.06
CA VAL A 147 10.04 9.74 -6.86
C VAL A 147 11.47 10.21 -6.72
N VAL A 148 12.36 9.30 -6.34
CA VAL A 148 13.79 9.60 -6.16
C VAL A 148 14.59 8.75 -7.14
N ALA A 149 15.33 9.40 -8.02
CA ALA A 149 16.12 8.74 -9.06
C ALA A 149 17.59 9.19 -9.01
N GLY A 150 18.48 8.34 -9.52
CA GLY A 150 19.85 8.74 -9.84
C GLY A 150 19.90 9.75 -10.98
N GLN A 151 20.94 10.57 -11.02
CA GLN A 151 21.22 11.44 -12.15
C GLN A 151 21.39 10.59 -13.42
N SER A 152 20.57 10.87 -14.43
CA SER A 152 20.64 10.23 -15.74
C SER A 152 20.74 11.28 -16.85
N ASP A 153 21.33 10.89 -17.98
CA ASP A 153 21.35 11.71 -19.20
C ASP A 153 20.00 11.68 -19.94
N SER A 154 19.13 10.73 -19.59
CA SER A 154 17.78 10.60 -20.12
C SER A 154 16.77 11.35 -19.25
N ASP A 155 15.83 12.02 -19.90
CA ASP A 155 14.67 12.65 -19.26
C ASP A 155 13.47 11.70 -19.09
N GLU A 156 13.63 10.38 -19.33
CA GLU A 156 12.50 9.42 -19.37
C GLU A 156 11.62 9.49 -18.10
N VAL A 157 12.22 9.46 -16.91
CA VAL A 157 11.47 9.50 -15.64
C VAL A 157 10.65 10.80 -15.54
N SER A 158 11.28 11.95 -15.82
CA SER A 158 10.64 13.26 -15.80
C SER A 158 9.49 13.35 -16.80
N GLU A 159 9.66 12.83 -18.02
CA GLU A 159 8.62 12.80 -19.04
C GLU A 159 7.44 11.93 -18.64
N ILE A 160 7.69 10.75 -18.07
CA ILE A 160 6.64 9.86 -17.58
C ILE A 160 5.82 10.59 -16.52
N LEU A 161 6.48 11.16 -15.49
CA LEU A 161 5.82 11.83 -14.37
C LEU A 161 4.91 12.97 -14.82
N ARG A 162 5.37 13.82 -15.75
CA ARG A 162 4.58 14.94 -16.31
C ARG A 162 3.28 14.49 -16.98
N LYS A 163 3.25 13.28 -17.56
CA LYS A 163 2.09 12.72 -18.28
C LYS A 163 1.09 12.02 -17.34
N THR A 164 1.41 11.84 -16.05
CA THR A 164 0.57 11.06 -15.13
C THR A 164 -0.63 11.82 -14.58
N GLY A 165 -0.54 13.14 -14.44
CA GLY A 165 -1.54 13.96 -13.74
C GLY A 165 -1.56 13.78 -12.22
N ILE A 166 -0.61 13.04 -11.64
CA ILE A 166 -0.48 12.84 -10.19
C ILE A 166 0.31 14.01 -9.60
N MET A 167 -0.04 14.46 -8.40
CA MET A 167 0.82 15.40 -7.66
C MET A 167 2.11 14.70 -7.24
N TYR A 168 3.25 15.13 -7.77
CA TYR A 168 4.53 14.50 -7.52
C TYR A 168 5.64 15.47 -7.10
N ARG A 169 6.67 14.94 -6.45
CA ARG A 169 7.98 15.58 -6.30
C ARG A 169 9.04 14.64 -6.86
N HIS A 170 9.80 15.13 -7.84
CA HIS A 170 10.92 14.38 -8.44
C HIS A 170 12.22 14.86 -7.80
N LEU A 171 12.90 13.98 -7.07
CA LEU A 171 14.18 14.24 -6.42
C LEU A 171 15.29 13.49 -7.17
N VAL A 172 16.44 14.13 -7.34
CA VAL A 172 17.58 13.56 -8.07
C VAL A 172 18.80 13.50 -7.15
N ILE A 173 19.43 12.33 -7.06
CA ILE A 173 20.70 12.14 -6.36
C ILE A 173 21.85 12.14 -7.37
N LYS A 174 23.01 12.66 -6.98
CA LYS A 174 24.20 12.77 -7.85
C LYS A 174 25.31 11.80 -7.47
N GLU A 175 25.21 11.20 -6.30
CA GLU A 175 26.18 10.25 -5.79
C GLU A 175 26.06 8.92 -6.55
N ASN A 176 27.22 8.31 -6.83
CA ASN A 176 27.29 6.99 -7.44
C ASN A 176 27.39 5.91 -6.35
N PHE A 177 26.73 4.79 -6.57
CA PHE A 177 26.70 3.66 -5.65
C PHE A 177 27.14 2.39 -6.36
N THR A 178 27.98 1.60 -5.71
CA THR A 178 28.36 0.26 -6.17
C THR A 178 27.41 -0.81 -5.63
N ASP A 179 26.80 -0.55 -4.47
CA ASP A 179 25.82 -1.43 -3.84
C ASP A 179 24.40 -0.91 -4.12
N PRO A 180 23.56 -1.67 -4.85
CA PRO A 180 22.19 -1.29 -5.16
C PRO A 180 21.32 -1.07 -3.92
N GLU A 181 21.53 -1.83 -2.83
CA GLU A 181 20.70 -1.62 -1.62
C GLU A 181 21.11 -0.33 -0.91
N ALA A 182 22.40 0.00 -0.89
CA ALA A 182 22.89 1.28 -0.37
C ALA A 182 22.37 2.47 -1.18
N GLU A 183 22.28 2.34 -2.51
CA GLU A 183 21.65 3.34 -3.39
C GLU A 183 20.19 3.58 -2.96
N LEU A 184 19.41 2.50 -2.86
CA LEU A 184 18.00 2.58 -2.51
C LEU A 184 17.78 3.15 -1.10
N ASP A 185 18.60 2.77 -0.12
CA ASP A 185 18.54 3.33 1.24
C ASP A 185 18.90 4.82 1.25
N HIS A 186 19.90 5.26 0.47
CA HIS A 186 20.21 6.69 0.31
C HIS A 186 19.06 7.46 -0.33
N GLN A 187 18.46 6.92 -1.39
CA GLN A 187 17.29 7.53 -2.04
C GLN A 187 16.11 7.69 -1.05
N ARG A 188 15.84 6.66 -0.23
CA ARG A 188 14.82 6.73 0.83
C ARG A 188 15.16 7.79 1.87
N ASN A 189 16.42 7.91 2.30
CA ASN A 189 16.86 8.95 3.23
C ASN A 189 16.68 10.36 2.66
N VAL A 190 16.96 10.57 1.37
CA VAL A 190 16.72 11.84 0.69
C VAL A 190 15.23 12.20 0.69
N ALA A 191 14.34 11.23 0.42
CA ALA A 191 12.90 11.45 0.53
C ALA A 191 12.46 11.78 1.96
N LEU A 192 12.96 11.05 2.96
CA LEU A 192 12.63 11.29 4.37
C LEU A 192 13.06 12.69 4.83
N ARG A 193 14.27 13.11 4.47
CA ARG A 193 14.76 14.46 4.78
C ARG A 193 13.90 15.52 4.12
N HIS A 194 13.46 15.29 2.89
CA HIS A 194 12.57 16.21 2.17
C HIS A 194 11.20 16.32 2.83
N ILE A 195 10.63 15.20 3.29
CA ILE A 195 9.38 15.14 4.05
C ILE A 195 9.52 15.91 5.37
N GLU A 196 10.62 15.69 6.09
CA GLU A 196 10.91 16.31 7.38
C GLU A 196 11.10 17.84 7.27
N GLN A 197 11.93 18.28 6.32
CA GLN A 197 12.23 19.69 6.08
C GLN A 197 10.97 20.49 5.73
N HIS A 198 10.08 19.91 4.92
CA HIS A 198 8.84 20.58 4.50
C HIS A 198 7.63 20.26 5.38
N ARG A 199 7.83 19.49 6.47
CA ARG A 199 6.77 19.06 7.41
C ARG A 199 5.54 18.51 6.69
N LEU A 200 5.76 17.64 5.69
CA LEU A 200 4.67 17.05 4.90
C LEU A 200 3.86 16.08 5.75
N SER A 201 2.78 16.57 6.37
CA SER A 201 1.95 15.80 7.30
C SER A 201 1.07 14.79 6.56
N GLY A 202 1.35 13.49 6.72
CA GLY A 202 0.63 12.41 6.08
C GLY A 202 1.11 11.03 6.50
N ILE A 203 0.59 9.99 5.85
CA ILE A 203 1.04 8.61 6.02
C ILE A 203 2.03 8.27 4.91
N VAL A 204 3.25 7.92 5.29
CA VAL A 204 4.34 7.58 4.38
C VAL A 204 4.34 6.07 4.12
N HIS A 205 4.43 5.70 2.84
CA HIS A 205 4.61 4.32 2.40
C HIS A 205 5.72 4.21 1.36
N PHE A 206 6.65 3.28 1.56
CA PHE A 206 7.72 3.01 0.60
C PHE A 206 7.26 2.00 -0.45
N ALA A 207 6.86 2.50 -1.61
CA ALA A 207 6.43 1.68 -2.72
C ALA A 207 7.63 1.26 -3.60
N GLY A 208 7.95 -0.03 -3.59
CA GLY A 208 8.87 -0.62 -4.56
C GLY A 208 8.30 -0.55 -5.97
N LEU A 209 9.16 -0.29 -6.95
CA LEU A 209 8.75 -0.03 -8.33
C LEU A 209 7.99 -1.22 -8.96
N SER A 210 8.42 -2.45 -8.66
CA SER A 210 7.77 -3.68 -9.14
C SER A 210 6.55 -4.13 -8.32
N ASN A 211 6.16 -3.40 -7.27
CA ASN A 211 5.06 -3.78 -6.41
C ASN A 211 3.70 -3.58 -7.10
N VAL A 212 2.76 -4.49 -6.88
CA VAL A 212 1.36 -4.42 -7.33
C VAL A 212 0.50 -4.18 -6.10
N TYR A 213 -0.43 -3.23 -6.22
CA TYR A 213 -1.30 -2.80 -5.13
C TYR A 213 -2.76 -3.06 -5.49
N ASP A 214 -3.51 -3.59 -4.53
CA ASP A 214 -4.95 -3.44 -4.51
C ASP A 214 -5.31 -1.97 -4.23
N LEU A 215 -6.45 -1.47 -4.72
CA LEU A 215 -6.83 -0.07 -4.47
C LEU A 215 -7.27 0.16 -3.01
N GLY A 216 -7.92 -0.83 -2.39
CA GLY A 216 -8.34 -0.77 -0.99
C GLY A 216 -7.16 -0.65 -0.01
N PHE A 217 -5.95 -1.06 -0.43
CA PHE A 217 -4.72 -0.84 0.32
C PHE A 217 -4.56 0.62 0.76
N PHE A 218 -4.87 1.58 -0.13
CA PHE A 218 -4.64 3.00 0.16
C PHE A 218 -5.69 3.60 1.08
N ASP A 219 -6.87 2.97 1.19
CA ASP A 219 -7.89 3.36 2.16
C ASP A 219 -7.47 2.90 3.55
N GLU A 220 -6.99 1.67 3.66
CA GLU A 220 -6.42 1.12 4.89
C GLU A 220 -5.15 1.86 5.34
N LEU A 221 -4.25 2.20 4.39
CA LEU A 221 -3.03 2.96 4.67
C LEU A 221 -3.32 4.26 5.42
N ARG A 222 -4.43 4.95 5.09
CA ARG A 222 -4.79 6.22 5.73
C ARG A 222 -5.27 6.08 7.17
N GLN A 223 -5.65 4.87 7.59
CA GLN A 223 -6.09 4.61 8.97
C GLN A 223 -4.92 4.51 9.95
N ILE A 224 -3.68 4.46 9.46
CA ILE A 224 -2.48 4.41 10.30
C ILE A 224 -2.42 5.65 11.20
N GLU A 225 -2.30 5.40 12.51
CA GLU A 225 -2.10 6.46 13.51
C GLU A 225 -0.62 6.77 13.70
N VAL A 226 0.20 5.74 13.96
CA VAL A 226 1.65 5.85 14.16
C VAL A 226 2.39 4.95 13.17
N PHE A 227 2.29 3.63 13.34
CA PHE A 227 2.82 2.64 12.41
C PHE A 227 1.73 1.64 12.02
N GLY A 228 1.79 1.17 10.79
CA GLY A 228 0.96 0.08 10.30
C GLY A 228 1.76 -0.92 9.48
N THR A 229 1.38 -2.19 9.51
CA THR A 229 2.01 -3.27 8.77
C THR A 229 0.95 -4.22 8.19
N TRP A 230 1.29 -4.91 7.11
CA TRP A 230 0.37 -5.77 6.36
C TRP A 230 1.12 -6.93 5.73
N PRO A 231 0.43 -8.04 5.40
CA PRO A 231 1.04 -9.15 4.69
C PRO A 231 1.31 -8.79 3.23
N MET A 232 2.38 -9.36 2.70
CA MET A 232 2.86 -9.19 1.34
C MET A 232 3.05 -10.54 0.69
N ALA A 233 2.56 -10.70 -0.53
CA ALA A 233 2.86 -11.88 -1.33
C ALA A 233 4.07 -11.61 -2.24
N LEU A 234 5.07 -12.47 -2.14
CA LEU A 234 6.25 -12.47 -2.99
C LEU A 234 6.03 -13.45 -4.14
N LEU A 235 6.06 -12.92 -5.37
CA LEU A 235 5.99 -13.72 -6.59
C LEU A 235 7.34 -13.71 -7.30
N SER A 236 7.70 -14.84 -7.89
CA SER A 236 8.87 -14.95 -8.74
C SER A 236 8.43 -15.53 -10.07
N ALA A 237 8.75 -14.84 -11.17
CA ALA A 237 8.29 -15.26 -12.51
C ALA A 237 8.74 -16.68 -12.89
N ASN A 238 9.90 -17.12 -12.39
CA ASN A 238 10.48 -18.42 -12.73
C ASN A 238 10.09 -19.53 -11.75
N LYS A 239 9.26 -19.24 -10.74
CA LYS A 239 8.83 -20.22 -9.75
C LYS A 239 7.32 -20.20 -9.66
N ASN A 240 6.67 -21.34 -9.87
CA ASN A 240 5.24 -21.53 -9.58
C ASN A 240 5.00 -21.60 -8.06
N LYS A 241 5.55 -20.66 -7.30
CA LYS A 241 5.47 -20.58 -5.85
C LYS A 241 5.26 -19.13 -5.44
N VAL A 242 4.14 -18.89 -4.78
CA VAL A 242 3.88 -17.67 -4.03
C VAL A 242 4.33 -17.90 -2.60
N THR A 243 5.09 -16.96 -2.03
CA THR A 243 5.45 -16.97 -0.60
C THR A 243 4.80 -15.75 0.04
N ILE A 244 4.08 -15.93 1.13
CA ILE A 244 3.53 -14.82 1.90
C ILE A 244 4.55 -14.47 2.97
N GLU A 245 4.79 -13.19 3.20
CA GLU A 245 5.56 -12.68 4.34
C GLU A 245 4.76 -11.57 5.02
N GLY A 246 4.71 -11.52 6.34
CA GLY A 246 3.89 -10.53 7.01
C GLY A 246 3.66 -10.74 8.50
N PRO A 247 2.92 -9.83 9.13
CA PRO A 247 2.50 -9.96 10.52
C PRO A 247 1.46 -11.08 10.67
N VAL A 248 1.45 -11.69 11.86
CA VAL A 248 0.36 -12.52 12.37
C VAL A 248 -0.37 -11.67 13.39
N CYS A 249 -1.69 -11.51 13.22
CA CYS A 249 -2.46 -10.54 14.00
C CYS A 249 -3.60 -11.22 14.77
N ASP A 250 -3.89 -10.71 15.96
CA ASP A 250 -5.16 -10.90 16.66
C ASP A 250 -5.92 -9.58 16.56
N SER A 251 -6.97 -9.56 15.75
CA SER A 251 -7.58 -8.35 15.23
C SER A 251 -6.54 -7.43 14.57
N SER A 252 -6.32 -6.22 15.09
CA SER A 252 -5.29 -5.30 14.61
C SER A 252 -3.97 -5.38 15.40
N GLN A 253 -3.87 -6.21 16.43
CA GLN A 253 -2.67 -6.33 17.24
C GLN A 253 -1.70 -7.33 16.60
N VAL A 254 -0.45 -6.93 16.37
CA VAL A 254 0.58 -7.83 15.85
C VAL A 254 1.08 -8.73 16.98
N ILE A 255 0.90 -10.04 16.82
CA ILE A 255 1.31 -11.07 17.80
C ILE A 255 2.49 -11.92 17.33
N GLY A 256 2.93 -11.73 16.09
CA GLY A 256 4.05 -12.49 15.51
C GLY A 256 4.29 -12.18 14.04
N TRP A 257 5.20 -12.94 13.43
CA TRP A 257 5.63 -12.72 12.05
C TRP A 257 5.84 -14.03 11.30
N HIS A 258 5.43 -14.07 10.05
CA HIS A 258 5.74 -15.14 9.11
C HIS A 258 6.76 -14.62 8.09
N LEU A 259 8.03 -15.04 8.21
CA LEU A 259 9.13 -14.58 7.34
C LEU A 259 9.96 -15.74 6.79
N LYS A 260 10.39 -15.66 5.53
CA LYS A 260 11.16 -16.74 4.88
C LYS A 260 12.58 -16.91 5.44
N LYS A 261 13.20 -15.82 5.90
CA LYS A 261 14.60 -15.79 6.37
C LYS A 261 14.75 -15.97 7.88
N MET A 262 13.68 -16.32 8.59
CA MET A 262 13.73 -16.56 10.03
C MET A 262 14.37 -17.93 10.32
N ASN A 263 15.69 -18.02 10.14
CA ASN A 263 16.46 -19.18 10.55
C ASN A 263 17.03 -18.93 11.95
N ASN A 264 16.56 -19.72 12.92
CA ASN A 264 17.11 -19.96 14.27
C ASN A 264 17.35 -18.74 15.16
N GLU A 265 16.46 -18.55 16.15
CA GLU A 265 16.61 -18.09 17.55
C GLU A 265 17.58 -16.93 17.93
N THR A 266 18.36 -16.37 17.01
CA THR A 266 19.48 -15.46 17.31
C THR A 266 19.16 -14.02 16.92
N ASP A 267 18.32 -13.81 15.90
CA ASP A 267 17.78 -12.49 15.57
C ASP A 267 16.57 -12.21 16.44
N LYS A 268 16.76 -11.36 17.47
CA LYS A 268 15.68 -10.92 18.37
C LYS A 268 14.57 -10.15 17.66
N ARG A 269 14.75 -9.74 16.39
CA ARG A 269 13.79 -8.91 15.65
C ARG A 269 13.59 -9.39 14.23
N PRO A 270 12.35 -9.38 13.73
CA PRO A 270 12.03 -9.80 12.38
C PRO A 270 12.61 -8.80 11.36
N PRO A 271 13.34 -9.26 10.33
CA PRO A 271 13.80 -8.40 9.25
C PRO A 271 12.63 -8.05 8.32
N ILE A 272 11.78 -7.12 8.75
CA ILE A 272 10.62 -6.69 7.97
C ILE A 272 11.05 -5.90 6.73
N HIS A 273 10.34 -6.11 5.63
CA HIS A 273 10.65 -5.45 4.37
C HIS A 273 10.20 -3.98 4.41
N ILE A 274 10.93 -3.08 3.74
CA ILE A 274 10.61 -1.64 3.80
C ILE A 274 9.22 -1.29 3.24
N SER A 275 8.70 -2.10 2.31
CA SER A 275 7.35 -1.94 1.76
C SER A 275 6.26 -2.69 2.53
N SER A 276 6.59 -3.38 3.63
CA SER A 276 5.59 -4.10 4.45
C SER A 276 5.10 -3.29 5.64
N PHE A 277 5.43 -2.00 5.71
CA PHE A 277 4.92 -1.09 6.72
C PHE A 277 4.81 0.34 6.19
N GLY A 278 4.00 1.14 6.88
CA GLY A 278 3.83 2.57 6.67
C GLY A 278 3.74 3.29 8.00
N PHE A 279 3.93 4.61 8.00
CA PHE A 279 4.02 5.38 9.23
C PHE A 279 3.56 6.82 9.08
N ASN A 280 3.17 7.42 10.20
CA ASN A 280 2.82 8.82 10.28
C ASN A 280 4.08 9.69 10.22
N SER A 281 4.16 10.57 9.21
CA SER A 281 5.33 11.40 8.95
C SER A 281 5.75 12.28 10.13
N SER A 282 4.81 12.63 11.03
CA SER A 282 5.09 13.48 12.19
C SER A 282 6.18 12.95 13.12
N ILE A 283 6.39 11.63 13.12
CA ILE A 283 7.47 11.02 13.89
C ILE A 283 8.86 11.53 13.51
N LEU A 284 9.05 12.00 12.27
CA LEU A 284 10.35 12.47 11.80
C LEU A 284 10.80 13.74 12.51
N TRP A 285 9.87 14.49 13.10
CA TRP A 285 10.15 15.82 13.64
C TRP A 285 9.47 16.16 14.96
N ASP A 286 8.60 15.29 15.44
CA ASP A 286 7.94 15.35 16.74
C ASP A 286 7.85 13.91 17.32
N PRO A 287 9.00 13.28 17.62
CA PRO A 287 9.04 11.92 18.14
C PRO A 287 8.48 11.83 19.57
N GLU A 288 8.61 12.88 20.38
CA GLU A 288 8.15 12.92 21.77
C GLU A 288 6.64 12.76 21.90
N ARG A 289 5.88 13.31 20.94
CA ARG A 289 4.43 13.10 20.84
C ARG A 289 4.04 11.62 20.79
N TRP A 290 4.92 10.76 20.31
CA TRP A 290 4.73 9.32 20.20
C TRP A 290 5.57 8.55 21.22
N GLY A 291 5.90 9.19 22.35
CA GLY A 291 6.61 8.56 23.47
C GLY A 291 8.08 8.25 23.22
N ARG A 292 8.71 8.86 22.21
CA ARG A 292 10.08 8.49 21.79
C ARG A 292 11.12 9.53 22.22
N PRO A 293 12.28 9.09 22.73
CA PRO A 293 13.33 10.00 23.14
C PRO A 293 13.92 10.74 21.94
N SER A 294 13.95 12.08 22.01
CA SER A 294 14.60 12.98 21.04
C SER A 294 16.10 12.71 20.83
N SER A 295 16.72 11.90 21.70
CA SER A 295 18.15 11.67 21.80
C SER A 295 18.71 10.53 20.94
N VAL A 296 17.89 9.81 20.17
CA VAL A 296 18.40 8.99 19.06
C VAL A 296 18.91 9.97 18.01
N GLN A 297 20.16 10.41 18.20
CA GLN A 297 20.81 11.43 17.40
C GLN A 297 20.54 11.17 15.93
N GLN A 298 19.74 12.10 15.37
CA GLN A 298 19.55 12.33 13.96
C GLN A 298 20.91 12.59 13.31
N THR A 299 21.71 11.56 13.09
CA THR A 299 22.55 11.57 11.90
C THR A 299 21.56 11.37 10.76
N SER A 300 21.11 12.51 10.21
CA SER A 300 20.24 12.62 9.03
C SER A 300 20.71 11.81 7.81
N GLN A 301 21.88 11.18 7.91
CA GLN A 301 22.46 10.22 6.98
C GLN A 301 21.74 8.85 7.00
N ASN A 302 21.05 8.44 8.08
CA ASN A 302 20.48 7.08 8.21
C ASN A 302 19.02 7.03 8.73
N SER A 303 18.17 8.00 8.36
CA SER A 303 16.76 8.05 8.78
C SER A 303 15.96 6.78 8.47
N ILE A 304 16.32 6.03 7.42
CA ILE A 304 15.69 4.77 7.06
C ILE A 304 15.93 3.68 8.09
N LYS A 305 17.12 3.64 8.71
CA LYS A 305 17.42 2.70 9.79
C LYS A 305 16.59 3.04 11.02
N PHE A 306 16.49 4.34 11.35
CA PHE A 306 15.62 4.82 12.42
C PHE A 306 14.17 4.38 12.18
N VAL A 307 13.60 4.63 11.01
CA VAL A 307 12.19 4.27 10.71
C VAL A 307 11.96 2.75 10.77
N LYS A 308 12.89 1.94 10.24
CA LYS A 308 12.83 0.47 10.35
C LYS A 308 12.86 0.02 11.81
N GLN A 309 13.74 0.61 12.61
CA GLN A 309 13.92 0.31 14.03
C GLN A 309 12.69 0.73 14.85
N ALA A 310 12.20 1.93 14.59
CA ALA A 310 11.01 2.56 15.16
C ALA A 310 9.73 1.76 14.92
N ALA A 311 9.62 1.05 13.79
CA ALA A 311 8.49 0.17 13.49
C ALA A 311 8.55 -1.16 14.28
N LEU A 312 9.72 -1.55 14.79
CA LEU A 312 9.95 -2.84 15.45
C LEU A 312 10.09 -2.75 16.97
N GLU A 313 10.33 -1.56 17.52
CA GLU A 313 10.52 -1.37 18.96
C GLU A 313 9.21 -1.40 19.75
N ASP A 314 8.10 -1.00 19.12
CA ASP A 314 6.82 -0.87 19.78
C ASP A 314 5.74 -1.68 19.06
N GLU A 315 5.67 -2.97 19.39
CA GLU A 315 4.63 -3.87 18.91
C GLU A 315 3.22 -3.42 19.34
N THR A 316 3.09 -2.55 20.34
CA THR A 316 1.79 -2.02 20.79
C THR A 316 1.30 -0.85 19.94
N GLU A 317 2.21 -0.06 19.38
CA GLU A 317 1.89 1.02 18.43
C GLU A 317 1.81 0.55 16.97
N LEU A 318 2.41 -0.60 16.67
CA LEU A 318 2.37 -1.20 15.34
C LEU A 318 1.03 -1.91 15.10
N LYS A 319 0.17 -1.33 14.26
CA LYS A 319 -1.13 -1.93 13.92
C LYS A 319 -1.06 -2.81 12.68
N GLY A 320 -1.64 -3.99 12.79
CA GLY A 320 -1.91 -4.90 11.70
C GLY A 320 -3.04 -4.40 10.80
N ILE A 321 -2.83 -4.48 9.48
CA ILE A 321 -3.74 -4.00 8.45
C ILE A 321 -3.98 -5.12 7.40
N PRO A 322 -5.24 -5.40 7.01
CA PRO A 322 -6.49 -4.82 7.53
C PRO A 322 -6.75 -5.24 8.99
N PRO A 323 -7.63 -4.53 9.72
CA PRO A 323 -7.91 -4.80 11.13
C PRO A 323 -8.55 -6.17 11.38
N GLU A 324 -9.05 -6.84 10.34
CA GLU A 324 -9.57 -8.21 10.42
C GLU A 324 -8.42 -9.22 10.34
N ASP A 325 -7.64 -9.37 11.41
CA ASP A 325 -6.59 -10.38 11.58
C ASP A 325 -5.49 -10.35 10.51
N CYS A 326 -5.24 -9.19 9.89
CA CYS A 326 -4.29 -9.10 8.78
C CYS A 326 -4.60 -10.11 7.65
N SER A 327 -5.88 -10.44 7.46
CA SER A 327 -6.31 -11.62 6.68
C SER A 327 -6.21 -11.46 5.16
N LYS A 328 -5.96 -10.24 4.65
CA LYS A 328 -5.98 -9.94 3.21
C LYS A 328 -4.59 -9.57 2.70
N ILE A 329 -4.20 -10.19 1.58
CA ILE A 329 -3.06 -9.74 0.78
C ILE A 329 -3.53 -8.59 -0.11
N MET A 330 -2.98 -7.40 0.11
CA MET A 330 -3.28 -6.20 -0.70
C MET A 330 -2.03 -5.68 -1.45
N LEU A 331 -0.89 -6.33 -1.24
CA LEU A 331 0.39 -5.96 -1.80
C LEU A 331 1.14 -7.19 -2.29
N TRP A 332 1.53 -7.17 -3.56
CA TRP A 332 2.33 -8.20 -4.19
C TRP A 332 3.66 -7.63 -4.66
N ARG A 333 4.76 -8.25 -4.28
CA ARG A 333 6.09 -7.92 -4.79
C ARG A 333 6.45 -8.86 -5.92
N LEU A 334 6.64 -8.31 -7.12
CA LEU A 334 7.09 -9.08 -8.27
C LEU A 334 8.63 -9.08 -8.31
N ASN A 335 9.21 -10.27 -8.30
CA ASN A 335 10.63 -10.48 -8.57
C ASN A 335 10.81 -11.05 -9.99
N LEU A 336 11.20 -10.19 -10.91
CA LEU A 336 11.56 -10.56 -12.27
C LEU A 336 13.08 -10.74 -12.34
N PRO A 337 13.59 -11.95 -12.57
CA PRO A 337 15.01 -12.14 -12.81
C PRO A 337 15.38 -11.49 -14.13
N VAL A 338 16.36 -10.59 -14.12
CA VAL A 338 16.95 -10.06 -15.35
C VAL A 338 17.73 -11.20 -16.00
N SER A 339 17.26 -11.69 -17.15
CA SER A 339 18.07 -12.62 -17.94
C SER A 339 19.29 -11.85 -18.43
N LYS A 340 20.49 -12.24 -18.00
CA LYS A 340 21.70 -11.82 -18.70
C LYS A 340 21.53 -12.26 -20.15
N SER A 341 21.50 -11.31 -21.09
CA SER A 341 21.48 -11.63 -22.50
C SER A 341 22.62 -12.61 -22.81
N PRO A 342 22.36 -13.76 -23.46
CA PRO A 342 23.46 -14.62 -23.89
C PRO A 342 24.37 -13.79 -24.80
N SER A 343 25.67 -13.74 -24.48
CA SER A 343 26.65 -13.12 -25.35
C SER A 343 26.74 -13.94 -26.63
N TYR A 344 25.99 -13.52 -27.66
CA TYR A 344 26.22 -14.02 -29.00
C TYR A 344 27.54 -13.43 -29.49
N HIS A 345 28.65 -14.11 -29.18
CA HIS A 345 29.90 -13.91 -29.89
C HIS A 345 29.68 -14.33 -31.34
N LEU A 346 29.43 -13.35 -32.21
CA LEU A 346 29.55 -13.53 -33.65
C LEU A 346 31.01 -13.93 -33.94
N PRO A 347 31.28 -15.08 -34.58
CA PRO A 347 32.63 -15.43 -34.98
C PRO A 347 33.09 -14.42 -36.04
N THR A 348 34.12 -13.64 -35.71
CA THR A 348 34.84 -12.82 -36.67
C THR A 348 35.49 -13.75 -37.70
N ARG A 349 34.98 -13.71 -38.93
CA ARG A 349 35.56 -14.39 -40.08
C ARG A 349 36.91 -13.73 -40.39
N SER A 350 38.01 -14.36 -40.02
CA SER A 350 39.35 -13.90 -40.40
C SER A 350 39.54 -14.07 -41.90
N THR A 351 39.50 -12.97 -42.65
CA THR A 351 40.05 -12.92 -44.01
C THR A 351 41.56 -12.99 -43.91
N ASP A 352 42.09 -14.20 -44.05
CA ASP A 352 43.52 -14.44 -44.24
C ASP A 352 43.90 -14.00 -45.65
N ALA A 353 44.41 -12.77 -45.75
CA ALA A 353 45.03 -12.25 -46.96
C ALA A 353 46.54 -12.20 -46.76
N SER A 354 47.21 -13.34 -46.92
CA SER A 354 48.62 -13.32 -47.26
C SER A 354 49.06 -14.50 -48.13
N ARG A 355 49.88 -14.15 -49.14
CA ARG A 355 50.77 -14.99 -49.95
C ARG A 355 50.17 -15.80 -51.11
N ARG A 356 50.28 -15.22 -52.31
CA ARG A 356 51.04 -15.85 -53.41
C ARG A 356 51.91 -14.81 -54.11
N LYS A 357 53.20 -14.79 -53.75
CA LYS A 357 54.28 -14.47 -54.68
C LYS A 357 54.57 -15.75 -55.48
N LYS A 358 54.34 -15.71 -56.78
CA LYS A 358 55.25 -16.25 -57.79
C LYS A 358 54.92 -15.63 -59.13
#